data_AF-A0A6B2G940-F1
#
_entry.id   AF-A0A6B2G940-F1
#
_cell.length_a   1.000
_cell.length_b   1.000
_cell.length_c   1.000
_cell.angle_alpha   90.00
_cell.angle_beta   90.00
_cell.angle_gamma   90.00
#
_symmetry.space_group_name_H-M   'P 1'
#
loop_
_entity.id
_entity.type
_entity.pdbx_description
1 polymer ?
#
loop_
_entity_poly.entity_id
_entity_poly.type
_entity_poly.pdbx_seq_one_letter_code
_entity_poly.pdbx_strand_id
1 'polypeptide(L)'
;MNPLHIIFLIIAYFGVLILISFFTGGNQSNDTFFKANKQSPWYLVAFGMIGASLSGVTFISVPGWVEASKFGYLQMVLGYVLGYLVIGIVLLPLYYRLNLTSIYSYLEVRFGKSTYKTGASFFLLSRLVGSSFRLFLVANVLQLLIFDSLNIPFW
;
A
#
# COMPACT_ATOMS: atom_id res chain seq x y z
N MET A 1 -20.23 -18.28 -8.35
CA MET A 1 -20.14 -17.26 -9.42
C MET A 1 -19.47 -17.90 -10.63
N ASN A 2 -19.90 -17.60 -11.85
CA ASN A 2 -19.21 -18.12 -13.04
C ASN A 2 -17.79 -17.49 -13.13
N PRO A 3 -16.72 -18.28 -13.25
CA PRO A 3 -15.34 -17.80 -13.36
C PRO A 3 -15.15 -16.73 -14.44
N LEU A 4 -15.89 -16.84 -15.54
CA LEU A 4 -15.84 -15.89 -16.65
C LEU A 4 -16.27 -14.49 -16.23
N HIS A 5 -17.24 -14.35 -15.32
CA HIS A 5 -17.63 -13.03 -14.80
C HIS A 5 -16.53 -12.40 -13.96
N ILE A 6 -15.80 -13.21 -13.18
CA ILE A 6 -14.69 -12.74 -12.35
C ILE A 6 -13.53 -12.27 -13.24
N ILE A 7 -13.17 -13.07 -14.24
CA ILE A 7 -12.13 -12.71 -15.23
C ILE A 7 -12.52 -11.42 -15.96
N PHE A 8 -13.76 -11.33 -16.45
CA PHE A 8 -14.25 -10.12 -17.12
C PHE A 8 -14.17 -8.89 -16.23
N LEU A 9 -14.58 -8.99 -14.97
CA LEU A 9 -14.51 -7.89 -14.01
C LEU A 9 -13.07 -7.43 -13.78
N ILE A 10 -12.13 -8.37 -13.60
CA ILE A 10 -10.71 -8.07 -13.44
C ILE A 10 -10.17 -7.34 -14.69
N ILE A 11 -10.42 -7.87 -15.89
CA ILE A 11 -9.95 -7.28 -17.15
C ILE A 11 -10.55 -5.88 -17.34
N ALA A 12 -11.86 -5.71 -17.11
CA ALA A 12 -12.53 -4.43 -17.24
C ALA A 12 -11.98 -3.40 -16.24
N TYR A 13 -11.77 -3.80 -14.98
CA TYR A 13 -11.20 -2.94 -13.95
C TYR A 13 -9.80 -2.45 -14.31
N PHE A 14 -8.89 -3.36 -14.67
CA PHE A 14 -7.53 -2.98 -15.08
C PHE A 14 -7.54 -2.19 -16.39
N GLY A 15 -8.44 -2.50 -17.33
CA GLY A 15 -8.63 -1.74 -18.55
C GLY A 15 -8.99 -0.28 -18.27
N VAL A 16 -9.92 -0.03 -17.35
CA VAL A 16 -10.28 1.32 -16.90
C VAL A 16 -9.09 2.02 -16.24
N LEU A 17 -8.35 1.34 -15.36
CA LEU A 17 -7.16 1.93 -14.71
C LEU A 17 -6.08 2.32 -15.72
N ILE A 18 -5.77 1.45 -16.69
CA ILE A 18 -4.79 1.72 -17.74
C ILE A 18 -5.25 2.89 -18.61
N LEU A 19 -6.54 2.92 -18.97
CA LEU A 19 -7.15 4.00 -19.74
C LEU A 19 -7.00 5.34 -19.02
N ILE A 20 -7.38 5.41 -17.73
CA ILE A 20 -7.21 6.61 -16.91
C ILE A 20 -5.74 7.01 -16.87
N SER A 21 -4.83 6.05 -16.60
CA SER A 21 -3.39 6.31 -16.54
C SER A 21 -2.83 6.89 -17.84
N PHE A 22 -3.35 6.48 -18.99
CA PHE A 22 -2.94 7.01 -20.29
C PHE A 22 -3.36 8.46 -20.46
N PHE A 23 -4.61 8.81 -20.08
CA PHE A 23 -5.11 10.19 -20.15
C PHE A 23 -4.51 11.11 -19.08
N THR A 24 -4.13 10.58 -17.93
CA THR A 24 -3.55 11.35 -16.81
C THR A 24 -2.01 11.31 -16.79
N GLY A 25 -1.37 10.70 -17.78
CA GLY A 25 0.09 10.62 -17.88
C GLY A 25 0.70 12.02 -18.09
N GLY A 26 1.28 12.58 -17.03
CA GLY A 26 1.84 13.94 -17.01
C GLY A 26 3.37 14.00 -16.89
N ASN A 27 3.88 15.19 -16.59
CA ASN A 27 5.30 15.55 -16.59
C ASN A 27 6.15 14.67 -15.64
N GLN A 28 7.31 14.18 -16.13
CA GLN A 28 8.09 13.10 -15.52
C GLN A 28 9.25 13.56 -14.60
N SER A 29 9.11 14.69 -13.90
CA SER A 29 10.15 15.08 -12.94
C SER A 29 10.04 14.26 -11.65
N ASN A 30 11.17 13.97 -11.00
CA ASN A 30 11.19 13.27 -9.71
C ASN A 30 10.35 14.00 -8.64
N ASP A 31 10.35 15.33 -8.64
CA ASP A 31 9.55 16.11 -7.69
C ASP A 31 8.04 16.00 -7.95
N THR A 32 7.63 15.90 -9.22
CA THR A 32 6.23 15.66 -9.58
C THR A 32 5.84 14.22 -9.24
N PHE A 33 6.69 13.24 -9.54
CA PHE A 33 6.41 11.83 -9.32
C PHE A 33 6.36 11.44 -7.84
N PHE A 34 7.32 11.89 -7.02
CA PHE A 34 7.41 11.49 -5.62
C PHE A 34 6.71 12.43 -4.64
N LYS A 35 6.59 13.73 -4.97
CA LYS A 35 6.03 14.74 -4.05
C LYS A 35 4.80 15.46 -4.61
N ALA A 36 4.40 15.19 -5.85
CA ALA A 36 3.32 15.91 -6.54
C ALA A 36 3.47 17.44 -6.43
N ASN A 37 4.72 17.93 -6.44
CA ASN A 37 5.09 19.33 -6.20
C ASN A 37 4.48 19.96 -4.92
N LYS A 38 4.06 19.13 -3.94
CA LYS A 38 3.34 19.54 -2.72
C LYS A 38 2.02 20.28 -3.01
N GLN A 39 1.39 20.01 -4.15
CA GLN A 39 0.15 20.67 -4.59
C GLN A 39 -1.09 19.77 -4.49
N SER A 40 -0.95 18.52 -4.05
CA SER A 40 -2.09 17.60 -3.91
C SER A 40 -3.08 18.09 -2.85
N PRO A 41 -4.39 18.21 -3.18
CA PRO A 41 -5.42 18.50 -2.21
C PRO A 41 -5.44 17.45 -1.09
N TRP A 42 -5.60 17.89 0.15
CA TRP A 42 -5.48 17.02 1.33
C TRP A 42 -6.46 15.83 1.31
N TYR A 43 -7.67 16.02 0.78
CA TYR A 43 -8.66 14.96 0.70
C TYR A 43 -8.27 13.88 -0.32
N LEU A 44 -7.64 14.25 -1.44
CA LEU A 44 -7.09 13.27 -2.40
C LEU A 44 -5.96 12.47 -1.77
N VAL A 45 -5.10 13.13 -1.00
CA VAL A 45 -4.04 12.45 -0.24
C VAL A 45 -4.66 11.48 0.77
N ALA A 46 -5.70 11.89 1.50
CA ALA A 46 -6.38 11.03 2.48
C ALA A 46 -6.98 9.77 1.83
N PHE A 47 -7.71 9.93 0.71
CA PHE A 47 -8.25 8.79 -0.04
C PHE A 47 -7.14 7.87 -0.55
N GLY A 48 -6.08 8.43 -1.13
CA GLY A 48 -4.92 7.67 -1.58
C GLY A 48 -4.23 6.91 -0.45
N MET A 49 -4.10 7.53 0.73
CA MET A 49 -3.50 6.90 1.92
C MET A 49 -4.33 5.71 2.42
N ILE A 50 -5.66 5.80 2.43
CA ILE A 50 -6.53 4.68 2.79
C ILE A 50 -6.32 3.53 1.80
N GLY A 51 -6.35 3.83 0.49
CA GLY A 51 -6.12 2.84 -0.56
C GLY A 51 -4.73 2.18 -0.50
N ALA A 52 -3.69 2.94 -0.13
CA ALA A 52 -2.33 2.43 0.02
C ALA A 52 -2.11 1.61 1.31
N SER A 53 -2.88 1.89 2.35
CA SER A 53 -2.76 1.22 3.66
C SER A 53 -3.49 -0.11 3.69
N LEU A 54 -4.60 -0.22 2.95
CA LEU A 54 -5.40 -1.44 2.85
C LEU A 54 -4.88 -2.35 1.73
N SER A 55 -5.11 -3.65 1.87
CA SER A 55 -4.74 -4.64 0.86
C SER A 55 -5.65 -5.87 0.92
N GLY A 56 -5.61 -6.73 -0.09
CA GLY A 56 -6.35 -8.00 -0.11
C GLY A 56 -6.13 -8.86 1.14
N VAL A 57 -4.93 -8.82 1.72
CA VAL A 57 -4.63 -9.49 3.00
C VAL A 57 -5.53 -8.99 4.10
N THR A 58 -5.76 -7.68 4.18
CA THR A 58 -6.59 -7.06 5.23
C THR A 58 -8.04 -7.53 5.10
N PHE A 59 -8.57 -7.55 3.88
CA PHE A 59 -9.94 -7.98 3.61
C PHE A 59 -10.19 -9.45 3.95
N ILE A 60 -9.17 -10.30 3.86
CA ILE A 60 -9.28 -11.72 4.18
C ILE A 60 -8.98 -11.98 5.67
N SER A 61 -7.91 -11.39 6.21
CA SER A 61 -7.40 -11.72 7.54
C SER A 61 -8.13 -11.02 8.68
N VAL A 62 -8.57 -9.77 8.50
CA VAL A 62 -9.21 -9.01 9.58
C VAL A 62 -10.55 -9.62 9.99
N PRO A 63 -11.46 -10.02 9.07
CA PRO A 63 -12.68 -10.74 9.45
C PRO A 63 -12.39 -12.03 10.22
N GLY A 64 -11.39 -12.81 9.80
CA GLY A 64 -10.97 -14.01 10.52
C GLY A 64 -10.45 -13.70 11.93
N TRP A 65 -9.73 -12.60 12.11
CA TRP A 65 -9.27 -12.17 13.43
C TRP A 65 -10.42 -11.67 14.30
N VAL A 66 -11.39 -10.94 13.74
CA VAL A 66 -12.60 -10.51 14.47
C VAL A 66 -13.46 -11.72 14.85
N GLU A 67 -13.55 -12.73 14.01
CA GLU A 67 -14.25 -13.98 14.34
C GLU A 67 -13.63 -14.63 15.58
N ALA A 68 -12.30 -14.80 15.57
CA ALA A 68 -11.54 -15.47 16.63
C ALA A 68 -11.37 -14.63 17.92
N SER A 69 -11.25 -13.31 17.81
CA SER A 69 -10.87 -12.41 18.94
C SER A 69 -11.86 -11.27 19.18
N LYS A 70 -13.02 -11.27 18.51
CA LYS A 70 -14.08 -10.25 18.62
C LYS A 70 -13.50 -8.84 18.44
N PHE A 71 -13.66 -7.98 19.44
CA PHE A 71 -13.19 -6.59 19.41
C PHE A 71 -11.67 -6.43 19.64
N GLY A 72 -10.89 -7.50 19.72
CA GLY A 72 -9.43 -7.41 19.87
C GLY A 72 -8.76 -6.56 18.79
N TYR A 73 -9.19 -6.72 17.53
CA TYR A 73 -8.66 -5.92 16.41
C TYR A 73 -8.97 -4.41 16.55
N LEU A 74 -10.09 -4.04 17.19
CA LEU A 74 -10.46 -2.63 17.37
C LEU A 74 -9.44 -1.87 18.21
N GLN A 75 -8.80 -2.54 19.19
CA GLN A 75 -7.73 -1.92 19.99
C GLN A 75 -6.54 -1.51 19.12
N MET A 76 -6.18 -2.34 18.13
CA MET A 76 -5.13 -2.04 17.16
C MET A 76 -5.51 -0.82 16.30
N VAL A 77 -6.76 -0.75 15.84
CA VAL A 77 -7.28 0.39 15.06
C VAL A 77 -7.23 1.68 15.86
N LEU A 78 -7.62 1.66 17.15
CA LEU A 78 -7.49 2.83 18.03
C LEU A 78 -6.04 3.25 18.22
N GLY A 79 -5.11 2.29 18.30
CA GLY A 79 -3.67 2.57 18.33
C GLY A 79 -3.16 3.27 17.06
N TYR A 80 -3.69 2.92 15.89
CA TYR A 80 -3.34 3.60 14.63
C TYR A 80 -3.75 5.07 14.63
N VAL A 81 -4.87 5.43 15.25
CA VAL A 81 -5.30 6.84 15.36
C VAL A 81 -4.22 7.67 16.07
N LEU A 82 -3.71 7.18 17.21
CA LEU A 82 -2.62 7.85 17.92
C LEU A 82 -1.35 7.93 17.08
N GLY A 83 -1.00 6.86 16.35
CA GLY A 83 0.12 6.85 15.43
C GLY A 83 0.00 7.91 14.33
N TYR A 84 -1.18 8.04 13.71
CA TYR A 84 -1.44 9.06 12.69
C TYR A 84 -1.39 10.47 13.25
N LEU A 85 -1.84 10.69 14.49
CA LEU A 85 -1.67 11.99 15.16
C LEU A 85 -0.18 12.35 15.28
N VAL A 86 0.67 11.43 15.75
CA VAL A 86 2.12 11.65 15.84
C VAL A 86 2.74 11.91 14.46
N ILE A 87 2.35 11.14 13.44
CA ILE A 87 2.81 11.36 12.07
C ILE A 87 2.43 12.77 11.61
N GLY A 88 1.17 13.17 11.81
CA GLY A 88 0.62 14.45 11.36
C GLY A 88 1.23 15.66 12.06
N ILE A 89 1.43 15.59 13.37
CA ILE A 89 1.86 16.75 14.18
C ILE A 89 3.37 16.84 14.38
N VAL A 90 4.10 15.71 14.31
CA VAL A 90 5.55 15.67 14.57
C VAL A 90 6.34 15.39 13.29
N LEU A 91 6.04 14.28 12.62
CA LEU A 91 6.88 13.78 11.54
C LEU A 91 6.70 14.54 10.23
N LEU A 92 5.45 14.82 9.83
CA LEU A 92 5.19 15.57 8.59
C LEU A 92 5.81 16.98 8.62
N PRO A 93 5.65 17.81 9.67
CA PRO A 93 6.30 19.13 9.72
C PRO A 93 7.83 19.05 9.59
N LEU A 94 8.45 18.04 10.20
CA LEU A 94 9.89 17.78 10.11
C LEU A 94 10.31 17.46 8.66
N TYR A 95 9.63 16.53 8.01
CA TYR A 95 9.97 16.09 6.65
C TYR A 95 9.74 17.18 5.60
N TYR A 96 8.68 17.98 5.77
CA TYR A 96 8.41 19.12 4.90
C TYR A 96 9.47 20.22 5.05
N ARG A 97 9.90 20.52 6.29
CA ARG A 97 10.97 21.49 6.56
C ARG A 97 12.29 21.08 5.93
N LEU A 98 12.64 19.80 6.00
CA LEU A 98 13.87 19.25 5.42
C LEU A 98 13.76 18.93 3.93
N ASN A 99 12.59 19.16 3.31
CA ASN A 99 12.30 18.89 1.90
C ASN A 99 12.68 17.47 1.45
N LEU A 100 12.45 16.48 2.31
CA LEU A 100 12.86 15.10 2.05
C LEU A 100 11.94 14.42 1.04
N THR A 101 12.53 13.68 0.10
CA THR A 101 11.80 12.76 -0.79
C THR A 101 11.60 11.39 -0.12
N SER A 102 12.57 10.95 0.69
CA SER A 102 12.50 9.71 1.46
C SER A 102 12.62 10.01 2.95
N ILE A 103 11.76 9.41 3.77
CA ILE A 103 11.82 9.55 5.24
C ILE A 103 13.14 9.03 5.80
N TYR A 104 13.78 8.06 5.13
CA TYR A 104 15.06 7.49 5.56
C TYR A 104 16.22 8.45 5.37
N SER A 105 16.11 9.43 4.46
CA SER A 105 17.12 10.49 4.31
C SER A 105 17.27 11.33 5.57
N TYR A 106 16.25 11.37 6.44
CA TYR A 106 16.38 11.98 7.77
C TYR A 106 17.47 11.31 8.61
N LEU A 107 17.62 9.98 8.50
CA LEU A 107 18.63 9.23 9.23
C LEU A 107 20.05 9.59 8.79
N GLU A 108 20.22 9.94 7.51
CA GLU A 108 21.52 10.42 7.00
C GLU A 108 21.90 11.75 7.65
N VAL A 109 20.96 12.70 7.67
CA VAL A 109 21.17 14.04 8.27
C VAL A 109 21.42 13.92 9.77
N ARG A 110 20.72 13.02 10.47
CA ARG A 110 20.76 12.94 11.93
C ARG A 110 21.87 12.05 12.48
N PHE A 111 22.21 10.97 11.78
CA PHE A 111 23.08 9.88 12.28
C PHE A 111 24.11 9.40 11.26
N GLY A 112 24.13 9.96 10.05
CA GLY A 112 25.08 9.62 9.01
C GLY A 112 24.65 8.50 8.06
N LYS A 113 25.48 8.28 7.03
CA LYS A 113 25.18 7.46 5.86
C LYS A 113 24.95 5.97 6.16
N SER A 114 25.63 5.44 7.19
CA SER A 114 25.45 4.03 7.60
C SER A 114 24.01 3.78 8.04
N THR A 115 23.50 4.62 8.96
CA THR A 115 22.15 4.54 9.50
C THR A 115 21.08 4.70 8.41
N TYR A 116 21.30 5.61 7.46
CA TYR A 116 20.45 5.75 6.28
C TYR A 116 20.38 4.45 5.48
N LYS A 117 21.53 3.89 5.10
CA LYS A 117 21.59 2.65 4.31
C LYS A 117 20.91 1.52 5.05
N THR A 118 21.18 1.34 6.33
CA THR A 118 20.55 0.29 7.15
C THR A 118 19.04 0.46 7.20
N GLY A 119 18.53 1.66 7.49
CA GLY A 119 17.09 1.92 7.53
C GLY A 119 16.40 1.69 6.18
N ALA A 120 16.99 2.18 5.10
CA ALA A 120 16.48 1.97 3.75
C ALA A 120 16.51 0.50 3.33
N SER A 121 17.56 -0.25 3.70
CA SER A 121 17.66 -1.69 3.41
C SER A 121 16.59 -2.49 4.14
N PHE A 122 16.33 -2.22 5.42
CA PHE A 122 15.24 -2.88 6.16
C PHE A 122 13.87 -2.55 5.58
N PHE A 123 13.66 -1.31 5.13
CA PHE A 123 12.43 -0.93 4.43
C PHE A 123 12.23 -1.74 3.15
N LEU A 124 13.26 -1.81 2.30
CA LEU A 124 13.19 -2.55 1.05
C LEU A 124 12.94 -4.04 1.30
N LEU A 125 13.62 -4.63 2.29
CA LEU A 125 13.41 -6.03 2.67
C LEU A 125 11.98 -6.27 3.15
N SER A 126 11.49 -5.44 4.08
CA SER A 126 10.11 -5.52 4.58
C SER A 126 9.09 -5.36 3.45
N ARG A 127 9.34 -4.43 2.53
CA ARG A 127 8.46 -4.17 1.39
C ARG A 127 8.47 -5.33 0.40
N LEU A 128 9.63 -5.93 0.12
CA LEU A 128 9.78 -7.11 -0.72
C LEU A 128 8.97 -8.28 -0.14
N VAL A 129 9.24 -8.66 1.11
CA VAL A 129 8.55 -9.76 1.80
C VAL A 129 7.04 -9.54 1.83
N GLY A 130 6.59 -8.35 2.23
CA GLY A 130 5.17 -8.03 2.29
C GLY A 130 4.49 -8.03 0.92
N SER A 131 5.20 -7.64 -0.15
CA SER A 131 4.64 -7.65 -1.51
C SER A 131 4.58 -9.07 -2.07
N SER A 132 5.59 -9.91 -1.81
CA SER A 132 5.58 -11.33 -2.19
C SER A 132 4.43 -12.09 -1.52
N PHE A 133 4.20 -11.87 -0.23
CA PHE A 133 3.10 -12.53 0.49
C PHE A 133 1.72 -12.09 -0.02
N ARG A 134 1.55 -10.79 -0.34
CA ARG A 134 0.33 -10.28 -0.98
C ARG A 134 0.09 -10.95 -2.32
N LEU A 135 1.13 -11.09 -3.16
CA LEU A 135 1.02 -11.73 -4.45
C LEU A 135 0.64 -13.21 -4.30
N PHE A 136 1.28 -13.92 -3.38
CA PHE A 136 0.97 -15.32 -3.07
C PHE A 136 -0.49 -15.50 -2.64
N LEU A 137 -0.99 -14.64 -1.75
CA LEU A 137 -2.39 -14.68 -1.32
C LEU A 137 -3.36 -14.42 -2.48
N VAL A 138 -3.08 -13.44 -3.33
CA VAL A 138 -3.91 -13.18 -4.53
C VAL A 138 -3.90 -14.39 -5.46
N ALA A 139 -2.75 -15.03 -5.69
CA ALA A 139 -2.65 -16.22 -6.52
C ALA A 139 -3.51 -17.37 -5.97
N ASN A 140 -3.49 -17.61 -4.66
CA ASN A 140 -4.36 -18.62 -4.01
C ASN A 140 -5.84 -18.28 -4.14
N VAL A 141 -6.22 -17.01 -4.00
CA VAL A 141 -7.62 -16.58 -4.16
C VAL A 141 -8.10 -16.80 -5.60
N LEU A 142 -7.26 -16.47 -6.60
CA LEU A 142 -7.57 -16.74 -8.00
C LEU A 142 -7.63 -18.24 -8.30
N GLN A 143 -6.76 -19.04 -7.68
CA GLN A 143 -6.82 -20.49 -7.79
C GLN A 143 -8.18 -21.03 -7.34
N LEU A 144 -8.56 -20.70 -6.12
CA LEU A 144 -9.79 -21.18 -5.48
C LEU A 144 -11.06 -20.73 -6.20
N LEU A 145 -11.09 -19.48 -6.69
CA LEU A 145 -12.30 -18.90 -7.29
C LEU A 145 -12.42 -19.09 -8.80
N ILE A 146 -11.32 -19.35 -9.50
CA ILE A 146 -11.28 -19.38 -10.97
C ILE A 146 -10.65 -20.69 -11.45
N PHE A 147 -9.38 -20.94 -11.14
CA PHE A 147 -8.62 -21.99 -11.81
C PHE A 147 -9.06 -23.40 -11.43
N ASP A 148 -9.48 -23.64 -10.18
CA ASP A 148 -10.03 -24.93 -9.73
C ASP A 148 -11.24 -25.34 -10.58
N SER A 149 -12.16 -24.39 -10.83
CA SER A 149 -13.35 -24.65 -11.65
C SER A 149 -13.06 -24.83 -13.14
N LEU A 150 -11.87 -24.42 -13.59
CA LEU A 150 -11.36 -24.62 -14.95
C LEU A 150 -10.45 -25.86 -15.04
N ASN A 151 -10.28 -26.62 -13.94
CA ASN A 151 -9.35 -27.74 -13.82
C ASN A 151 -7.89 -27.37 -14.15
N ILE A 152 -7.47 -26.15 -13.83
CA ILE A 152 -6.08 -25.70 -13.96
C ILE A 152 -5.37 -25.90 -12.61
N PRO A 153 -4.32 -26.73 -12.53
CA PRO A 153 -3.67 -27.03 -11.24
C PRO A 153 -2.78 -25.89 -10.74
N PHE A 154 -2.60 -25.81 -9.42
CA PHE A 154 -1.62 -24.96 -8.74
C PHE A 154 -0.38 -25.80 -8.40
N TRP A 155 0.74 -25.57 -9.09
CA TRP A 155 2.03 -26.22 -8.83
C TRP A 155 3.08 -25.20 -8.40
#